data_AF-A0A7C7NWC3-F1
#
_entry.id   AF-A0A7C7NWC3-F1
#
_cell.length_a   1.000
_cell.length_b   1.000
_cell.length_c   1.000
_cell.angle_alpha   90.00
_cell.angle_beta   90.00
_cell.angle_gamma   90.00
#
_symmetry.space_group_name_H-M   'P 1'
#
loop_
_entity.id
_entity.type
_entity.pdbx_description
1 polymer ?
#
loop_
_entity_poly.entity_id
_entity_poly.type
_entity_poly.pdbx_seq_one_letter_code
_entity_poly.pdbx_strand_id
1 'polypeptide(L)'
;MFLDDILIGLDMSNRIPFIQILNEHFSDFQIIFTTYDKAWFELLKSYLDEKRWKYIEMYSQKINNFELPIIYQDDLIEKAEKYFNMNDYKASAVYLRSAFEKILKDFCHKKHLKVRYYKQPFKNSSEDFWESVKDYLDSEIIKKIELYRSVVMNPISHYTIEKPEFKNEIKEAISHVKRLKKYLQS
;
A
#
# COMPACT_ATOMS: atom_id res chain seq x y z
N MET A 1 -27.62 2.63 -2.71
CA MET A 1 -27.49 3.06 -4.12
C MET A 1 -26.34 2.28 -4.75
N PHE A 2 -26.55 1.73 -5.95
CA PHE A 2 -25.53 0.98 -6.69
C PHE A 2 -25.23 1.71 -8.00
N LEU A 3 -23.96 2.02 -8.24
CA LEU A 3 -23.48 2.79 -9.38
C LEU A 3 -22.46 1.93 -10.13
N ASP A 4 -22.75 1.56 -11.37
CA ASP A 4 -21.90 0.67 -12.17
C ASP A 4 -21.38 1.39 -13.41
N ASP A 5 -20.05 1.47 -13.53
CA ASP A 5 -19.32 2.02 -14.68
C ASP A 5 -19.79 3.42 -15.14
N ILE A 6 -20.29 4.22 -14.20
CA ILE A 6 -20.85 5.54 -14.51
C ILE A 6 -19.71 6.53 -14.81
N LEU A 7 -19.91 7.35 -15.85
CA LEU A 7 -19.04 8.46 -16.28
C LEU A 7 -17.67 8.05 -16.87
N ILE A 8 -17.46 6.77 -17.19
CA ILE A 8 -16.22 6.31 -17.87
C ILE A 8 -16.05 7.02 -19.23
N GLY A 9 -17.13 7.28 -19.94
CA GLY A 9 -17.09 7.99 -21.24
C GLY A 9 -17.00 9.52 -21.15
N LEU A 10 -17.03 10.12 -19.96
CA LEU A 10 -17.04 11.57 -19.79
C LEU A 10 -15.68 12.10 -19.34
N ASP A 11 -15.46 13.39 -19.59
CA ASP A 11 -14.24 14.08 -19.17
C ASP A 11 -14.26 14.48 -17.68
N MET A 12 -13.16 15.07 -17.23
CA MET A 12 -12.99 15.52 -15.85
C MET A 12 -13.98 16.62 -15.43
N SER A 13 -14.40 17.46 -16.39
CA SER A 13 -15.32 18.57 -16.13
C SER A 13 -16.70 18.10 -15.69
N ASN A 14 -17.10 16.91 -16.12
CA ASN A 14 -18.35 16.26 -15.71
C ASN A 14 -18.17 15.32 -14.50
N ARG A 15 -17.02 14.65 -14.41
CA ARG A 15 -16.71 13.69 -13.34
C ARG A 15 -16.60 14.32 -11.95
N ILE A 16 -15.92 15.47 -11.83
CA ILE A 16 -15.70 16.13 -10.53
C ILE A 16 -17.02 16.62 -9.91
N PRO A 17 -17.90 17.36 -10.63
CA PRO A 17 -19.19 17.78 -10.08
C PRO A 17 -20.07 16.61 -9.63
N PHE A 18 -20.03 15.49 -10.34
CA PHE A 18 -20.79 14.31 -9.93
C PHE A 18 -20.32 13.76 -8.57
N ILE A 19 -19.01 13.70 -8.33
CA ILE A 19 -18.46 13.29 -7.04
C ILE A 19 -18.92 14.24 -5.94
N GLN A 20 -18.94 15.55 -6.21
CA GLN A 20 -19.45 16.56 -5.26
C GLN A 20 -20.93 16.32 -4.93
N ILE A 21 -21.77 16.10 -5.95
CA ILE A 21 -23.19 15.77 -5.77
C ILE A 21 -23.37 14.51 -4.91
N LEU A 22 -22.59 13.46 -5.15
CA LEU A 22 -22.64 12.23 -4.33
C LEU A 22 -22.32 12.50 -2.85
N ASN A 23 -21.38 13.40 -2.58
CA ASN A 23 -21.01 13.74 -1.21
C ASN A 23 -22.04 14.64 -0.54
N GLU A 24 -22.55 15.66 -1.25
CA GLU A 24 -23.44 16.69 -0.70
C GLU A 24 -24.89 16.22 -0.56
N HIS A 25 -25.43 15.55 -1.57
CA HIS A 25 -26.85 15.21 -1.63
C HIS A 25 -27.16 13.77 -1.23
N PHE A 26 -26.16 12.90 -1.26
CA PHE A 26 -26.33 11.47 -0.97
C PHE A 26 -25.50 11.05 0.24
N SER A 27 -25.25 11.95 1.20
CA SER A 27 -24.51 11.69 2.43
C SER A 27 -25.07 10.51 3.24
N ASP A 28 -26.40 10.36 3.21
CA ASP A 28 -27.13 9.42 4.06
C ASP A 28 -27.32 8.04 3.40
N PHE A 29 -26.87 7.91 2.15
CA PHE A 29 -26.98 6.66 1.40
C PHE A 29 -25.75 5.79 1.62
N GLN A 30 -25.97 4.47 1.73
CA GLN A 30 -24.92 3.50 1.44
C GLN A 30 -24.73 3.43 -0.08
N ILE A 31 -23.55 3.79 -0.56
CA ILE A 31 -23.20 3.80 -1.97
C ILE A 31 -22.22 2.67 -2.26
N ILE A 32 -22.51 1.87 -3.27
CA ILE A 32 -21.58 0.91 -3.86
C ILE A 32 -21.28 1.41 -5.26
N PHE A 33 -20.02 1.73 -5.53
CA PHE A 33 -19.54 2.20 -6.82
C PHE A 33 -18.60 1.15 -7.40
N THR A 34 -18.97 0.56 -8.54
CA THR A 34 -18.14 -0.36 -9.31
C THR A 34 -17.63 0.31 -10.57
N THR A 35 -16.37 0.06 -10.92
CA THR A 35 -15.75 0.52 -12.16
C THR A 35 -14.71 -0.48 -12.63
N TYR A 36 -14.66 -0.80 -13.93
CA TYR A 36 -13.53 -1.53 -14.52
C TYR A 36 -12.33 -0.60 -14.83
N ASP A 37 -12.56 0.71 -14.91
CA ASP A 37 -11.52 1.69 -15.22
C ASP A 37 -10.66 1.98 -13.97
N LYS A 38 -9.39 1.53 -14.02
CA LYS A 38 -8.42 1.71 -12.93
C LYS A 38 -8.06 3.18 -12.70
N ALA A 39 -7.98 4.00 -13.74
CA ALA A 39 -7.66 5.41 -13.60
C ALA A 39 -8.80 6.17 -12.91
N TRP A 40 -10.05 5.83 -13.25
CA TRP A 40 -11.23 6.37 -12.58
C TRP A 40 -11.30 5.95 -11.12
N PHE A 41 -11.01 4.69 -10.81
CA PHE A 41 -10.92 4.21 -9.42
C PHE A 41 -9.86 4.95 -8.58
N GLU A 42 -8.65 5.15 -9.12
CA GLU A 42 -7.61 5.90 -8.42
C GLU A 42 -7.96 7.39 -8.26
N LEU A 43 -8.72 7.95 -9.19
CA LEU A 43 -9.24 9.31 -9.07
C LEU A 43 -10.32 9.41 -7.99
N LEU A 44 -11.26 8.45 -7.94
CA LEU A 44 -12.27 8.42 -6.88
C LEU A 44 -11.61 8.38 -5.49
N LYS A 45 -10.53 7.61 -5.33
CA LYS A 45 -9.73 7.58 -4.08
C LYS A 45 -9.18 8.94 -3.66
N SER A 46 -8.84 9.81 -4.59
CA SER A 46 -8.27 11.12 -4.26
C SER A 46 -9.30 12.19 -3.93
N TYR A 47 -10.57 12.00 -4.32
CA TYR A 47 -11.67 12.93 -4.07
C TYR A 47 -12.63 12.48 -2.97
N LEU A 48 -12.68 11.18 -2.65
CA LEU A 48 -13.58 10.61 -1.66
C LEU A 48 -12.85 10.35 -0.33
N ASP A 49 -13.49 10.68 0.78
CA ASP A 49 -12.90 10.52 2.13
C ASP A 49 -12.77 9.04 2.52
N GLU A 50 -11.56 8.62 2.89
CA GLU A 50 -11.24 7.27 3.39
C GLU A 50 -12.05 6.88 4.64
N LYS A 51 -12.56 7.84 5.42
CA LYS A 51 -13.40 7.55 6.59
C LYS A 51 -14.78 7.01 6.22
N ARG A 52 -15.30 7.41 5.06
CA ARG A 52 -16.63 7.04 4.57
C ARG A 52 -16.57 5.96 3.49
N TRP A 53 -15.48 5.93 2.72
CA TRP A 53 -15.33 5.05 1.57
C TRP A 53 -14.31 3.95 1.82
N LYS A 54 -14.73 2.72 1.52
CA LYS A 54 -13.84 1.56 1.47
C LYS A 54 -13.49 1.25 0.02
N TYR A 55 -12.20 1.27 -0.30
CA TYR A 55 -11.70 0.97 -1.64
C TYR A 55 -11.32 -0.49 -1.77
N ILE A 56 -11.88 -1.16 -2.77
CA ILE A 56 -11.77 -2.60 -2.93
C ILE A 56 -11.38 -2.90 -4.37
N GLU A 57 -10.28 -3.65 -4.55
CA GLU A 57 -9.89 -4.17 -5.86
C GLU A 57 -10.32 -5.63 -5.97
N MET A 58 -10.95 -5.98 -7.09
CA MET A 58 -11.45 -7.30 -7.38
C MET A 58 -10.84 -7.78 -8.69
N TYR A 59 -10.28 -8.99 -8.68
CA TYR A 59 -9.63 -9.61 -9.84
C TYR A 59 -10.32 -10.93 -10.17
N SER A 60 -10.33 -11.31 -11.45
CA SER A 60 -10.75 -12.66 -11.85
C SER A 60 -9.58 -13.64 -11.65
N GLN A 61 -9.81 -14.71 -10.87
CA GLN A 61 -8.92 -15.86 -10.84
C GLN A 61 -9.64 -17.06 -11.44
N LYS A 62 -8.97 -17.71 -12.38
CA LYS A 62 -9.45 -18.97 -12.94
C LYS A 62 -9.13 -20.12 -12.00
N ILE A 63 -10.15 -20.79 -11.49
CA ILE A 63 -10.03 -22.05 -10.74
C ILE A 63 -10.79 -23.11 -11.53
N ASN A 64 -10.05 -24.08 -12.06
CA ASN A 64 -10.54 -25.06 -13.04
C ASN A 64 -11.15 -24.37 -14.28
N ASN A 65 -12.45 -24.57 -14.51
CA ASN A 65 -13.23 -23.98 -15.61
C ASN A 65 -14.06 -22.76 -15.19
N PHE A 66 -13.95 -22.30 -13.94
CA PHE A 66 -14.70 -21.16 -13.44
C PHE A 66 -13.79 -19.95 -13.24
N GLU A 67 -14.32 -18.77 -13.54
CA GLU A 67 -13.75 -17.50 -13.11
C GLU A 67 -14.39 -17.10 -11.78
N LEU A 68 -13.57 -17.01 -10.74
CA LEU A 68 -14.00 -16.60 -9.42
C LEU A 68 -13.47 -15.20 -9.11
N PRO A 69 -14.32 -14.28 -8.62
CA PRO A 69 -13.86 -12.98 -8.18
C PRO A 69 -13.05 -13.13 -6.89
N ILE A 70 -11.87 -12.53 -6.87
CA ILE A 70 -11.00 -12.47 -5.71
C ILE A 70 -10.82 -11.02 -5.31
N ILE A 71 -11.19 -10.73 -4.08
CA ILE A 71 -11.00 -9.44 -3.46
C ILE A 71 -9.56 -9.38 -2.93
N TYR A 72 -8.79 -8.42 -3.43
CA TYR A 72 -7.49 -8.07 -2.88
C TYR A 72 -7.69 -6.91 -1.90
N GLN A 73 -7.81 -7.23 -0.61
CA GLN A 73 -7.88 -6.26 0.48
C GLN A 73 -6.73 -6.35 1.46
N ASP A 74 -5.88 -7.37 1.36
CA ASP A 74 -4.89 -7.63 2.41
C ASP A 74 -3.90 -6.46 2.54
N ASP A 75 -3.71 -6.00 3.77
CA ASP A 75 -2.61 -5.12 4.12
C ASP A 75 -1.29 -5.81 3.71
N LEU A 76 -0.35 -5.06 3.11
CA LEU A 76 0.91 -5.65 2.66
C LEU A 76 1.68 -6.31 3.82
N ILE A 77 1.50 -5.79 5.04
CA ILE A 77 2.03 -6.40 6.26
C ILE A 77 1.33 -7.74 6.58
N GLU A 78 0.01 -7.82 6.46
CA GLU A 78 -0.74 -9.08 6.65
C GLU A 78 -0.32 -10.13 5.63
N LYS A 79 -0.08 -9.72 4.36
CA LYS A 79 0.51 -10.62 3.35
C LYS A 79 1.87 -11.12 3.78
N ALA A 80 2.75 -10.23 4.25
CA ALA A 80 4.07 -10.63 4.73
C ALA A 80 3.95 -11.67 5.87
N GLU A 81 3.05 -11.45 6.83
CA GLU A 81 2.78 -12.41 7.91
C GLU A 81 2.22 -13.74 7.42
N LYS A 82 1.31 -13.72 6.45
CA LYS A 82 0.74 -14.93 5.85
C LYS A 82 1.84 -15.81 5.24
N TYR A 83 2.72 -15.21 4.43
CA TYR A 83 3.84 -15.94 3.83
C TYR A 83 4.87 -16.38 4.87
N PHE A 84 5.13 -15.55 5.89
CA PHE A 84 5.98 -15.94 7.02
C PHE A 84 5.44 -17.19 7.74
N ASN A 85 4.14 -17.25 8.00
CA ASN A 85 3.49 -18.39 8.65
C ASN A 85 3.48 -19.66 7.76
N MET A 86 3.54 -19.48 6.44
CA MET A 86 3.73 -20.57 5.47
C MET A 86 5.21 -21.01 5.33
N ASN A 87 6.12 -20.40 6.08
CA ASN A 87 7.57 -20.54 5.96
C ASN A 87 8.15 -20.08 4.61
N ASP A 88 7.39 -19.31 3.82
CA ASP A 88 7.89 -18.63 2.62
C ASP A 88 8.48 -17.27 3.01
N TYR A 89 9.69 -17.34 3.56
CA TYR A 89 10.43 -16.18 4.06
C TYR A 89 10.79 -15.19 2.96
N LYS A 90 11.02 -15.69 1.74
CA LYS A 90 11.33 -14.86 0.57
C LYS A 90 10.13 -14.02 0.17
N ALA A 91 8.95 -14.63 0.02
CA ALA A 91 7.72 -13.87 -0.26
C ALA A 91 7.39 -12.91 0.88
N SER A 92 7.55 -13.34 2.15
CA SER A 92 7.38 -12.47 3.32
C SER A 92 8.25 -11.21 3.23
N ALA A 93 9.55 -11.36 2.95
CA ALA A 93 10.48 -10.23 2.83
C ALA A 93 10.10 -9.27 1.68
N VAL A 94 9.65 -9.81 0.54
CA VAL A 94 9.20 -9.01 -0.61
C VAL A 94 7.99 -8.16 -0.23
N TYR A 95 6.95 -8.76 0.34
CA TYR A 95 5.76 -8.02 0.77
C TYR A 95 6.06 -7.00 1.87
N LEU A 96 6.97 -7.34 2.79
CA LEU A 96 7.40 -6.43 3.84
C LEU A 96 8.14 -5.20 3.28
N ARG A 97 9.00 -5.37 2.27
CA ARG A 97 9.65 -4.26 1.56
C ARG A 97 8.63 -3.37 0.85
N SER A 98 7.65 -3.96 0.17
CA SER A 98 6.56 -3.20 -0.47
C SER A 98 5.72 -2.45 0.57
N ALA A 99 5.43 -3.06 1.73
CA ALA A 99 4.71 -2.42 2.82
C ALA A 99 5.48 -1.20 3.35
N PHE A 100 6.79 -1.37 3.59
CA PHE A 100 7.68 -0.30 4.04
C PHE A 100 7.70 0.87 3.06
N GLU A 101 7.90 0.61 1.76
CA GLU A 101 7.89 1.66 0.74
C GLU A 101 6.56 2.42 0.68
N LYS A 102 5.44 1.70 0.78
CA LYS A 102 4.11 2.30 0.82
C LYS A 102 3.95 3.22 2.03
N ILE A 103 4.32 2.77 3.23
CA ILE A 103 4.25 3.57 4.47
C ILE A 103 5.03 4.87 4.33
N LEU A 104 6.25 4.82 3.77
CA LEU A 104 7.07 6.02 3.59
C LEU A 104 6.45 6.99 2.57
N LYS A 105 5.96 6.48 1.44
CA LYS A 105 5.29 7.31 0.42
C LYS A 105 4.05 7.99 0.99
N ASP A 106 3.21 7.25 1.69
CA ASP A 106 1.98 7.76 2.30
C ASP A 106 2.29 8.87 3.32
N PHE A 107 3.32 8.67 4.16
CA PHE A 107 3.75 9.68 5.13
C PHE A 107 4.34 10.92 4.46
N CYS A 108 5.25 10.75 3.48
CA CYS A 108 5.82 11.85 2.72
C CYS A 108 4.73 12.68 2.02
N HIS A 109 3.72 12.02 1.44
CA HIS A 109 2.58 12.69 0.84
C HIS A 109 1.76 13.47 1.89
N LYS A 110 1.38 12.83 2.99
CA LYS A 110 0.58 13.44 4.08
C LYS A 110 1.26 14.65 4.72
N LYS A 111 2.59 14.63 4.84
CA LYS A 111 3.39 15.71 5.45
C LYS A 111 3.99 16.69 4.43
N HIS A 112 3.72 16.50 3.13
CA HIS A 112 4.29 17.30 2.04
C HIS A 112 5.83 17.39 2.08
N LEU A 113 6.49 16.25 2.37
CA LEU A 113 7.95 16.20 2.50
C LEU A 113 8.65 16.36 1.16
N LYS A 114 9.80 17.03 1.17
CA LYS A 114 10.68 17.11 0.00
C LYS A 114 11.39 15.78 -0.17
N VAL A 115 11.18 15.14 -1.32
CA VAL A 115 11.83 13.89 -1.73
C VAL A 115 12.60 14.14 -3.03
N ARG A 116 13.70 13.41 -3.23
CA ARG A 116 14.45 13.49 -4.49
C ARG A 116 13.54 13.17 -5.67
N TYR A 117 13.53 14.08 -6.65
CA TYR A 117 12.72 13.92 -7.84
C TYR A 117 13.49 13.19 -8.94
N TYR A 118 12.85 12.19 -9.54
CA TYR A 118 13.31 11.53 -10.75
C TYR A 118 12.24 11.65 -11.83
N LYS A 119 12.64 12.01 -13.05
CA LYS A 119 11.73 12.05 -14.22
C LYS A 119 11.06 10.70 -14.48
N GLN A 120 11.72 9.62 -14.11
CA GLN A 120 11.23 8.26 -14.20
C GLN A 120 10.84 7.80 -12.78
N PRO A 121 9.54 7.71 -12.43
CA PRO A 121 9.09 7.43 -11.07
C PRO A 121 9.59 6.10 -10.50
N PHE A 122 9.83 5.10 -11.34
CA PHE A 122 10.36 3.80 -10.92
C PHE A 122 11.81 3.86 -10.40
N LYS A 123 12.51 5.00 -10.60
CA LYS A 123 13.85 5.23 -10.04
C LYS A 123 13.80 5.71 -8.59
N ASN A 124 12.65 6.21 -8.12
CA ASN A 124 12.49 6.54 -6.71
C ASN A 124 12.57 5.26 -5.88
N SER A 125 13.61 5.15 -5.07
CA SER A 125 13.84 4.02 -4.20
C SER A 125 13.25 4.26 -2.81
N SER A 126 13.03 3.19 -2.05
CA SER A 126 12.68 3.31 -0.63
C SER A 126 13.70 4.12 0.19
N GLU A 127 14.97 4.20 -0.25
CA GLU A 127 15.99 5.05 0.38
C GLU A 127 15.65 6.53 0.24
N ASP A 128 15.26 6.96 -0.96
CA ASP A 128 14.97 8.37 -1.23
C ASP A 128 13.86 8.91 -0.34
N PHE A 129 12.84 8.09 -0.06
CA PHE A 129 11.78 8.43 0.89
C PHE A 129 12.26 8.31 2.34
N TRP A 130 13.05 7.27 2.66
CA TRP A 130 13.54 7.04 4.02
C TRP A 130 14.40 8.19 4.53
N GLU A 131 15.29 8.73 3.70
CA GLU A 131 16.09 9.91 4.03
C GLU A 131 15.21 11.10 4.46
N SER A 132 14.09 11.33 3.77
CA SER A 132 13.15 12.40 4.14
C SER A 132 12.36 12.12 5.42
N VAL A 133 12.15 10.84 5.77
CA VAL A 133 11.36 10.45 6.95
C VAL A 133 12.21 10.37 8.21
N LYS A 134 13.52 10.07 8.11
CA LYS A 134 14.42 9.92 9.26
C LYS A 134 14.40 11.12 10.21
N ASP A 135 14.29 12.33 9.68
CA ASP A 135 14.24 13.57 10.47
C ASP A 135 13.04 13.66 11.43
N TYR A 136 12.01 12.83 11.22
CA TYR A 136 10.79 12.77 12.03
C TYR A 136 10.76 11.59 13.01
N LEU A 137 11.85 10.83 13.10
CA LEU A 137 11.93 9.61 13.90
C LEU A 137 13.00 9.70 14.99
N ASP A 138 12.74 9.03 16.10
CA ASP A 138 13.74 8.90 17.17
C ASP A 138 14.92 8.03 16.72
N SER A 139 16.11 8.37 17.23
CA SER A 139 17.36 7.68 16.88
C SER A 139 17.33 6.16 17.11
N GLU A 140 16.53 5.68 18.07
CA GLU A 140 16.35 4.26 18.34
C GLU A 140 15.54 3.56 17.23
N ILE A 141 14.50 4.21 16.70
CA ILE A 141 13.67 3.69 15.61
C ILE A 141 14.52 3.61 14.33
N ILE A 142 15.29 4.66 14.05
CA ILE A 142 16.18 4.72 12.88
C ILE A 142 17.16 3.55 12.90
N LYS A 143 17.88 3.34 14.02
CA LYS A 143 18.85 2.24 14.15
C LYS A 143 18.23 0.87 13.92
N LYS A 144 17.02 0.65 14.46
CA LYS A 144 16.27 -0.61 14.29
C LYS A 144 15.91 -0.82 12.82
N ILE A 145 15.34 0.18 12.15
CA ILE A 145 14.93 0.07 10.74
C ILE A 145 16.15 -0.13 9.82
N GLU A 146 17.27 0.57 10.02
CA GLU A 146 18.48 0.39 9.20
C GLU A 146 19.06 -1.03 9.33
N LEU A 147 19.01 -1.61 10.53
CA LEU A 147 19.40 -3.01 10.75
C LEU A 147 18.51 -3.95 9.91
N TYR A 148 17.20 -3.79 9.91
CA TYR A 148 16.31 -4.63 9.09
C TYR A 148 16.45 -4.37 7.60
N ARG A 149 16.73 -3.14 7.20
CA ARG A 149 16.98 -2.81 5.80
C ARG A 149 18.18 -3.59 5.29
N SER A 150 19.30 -3.59 6.02
CA SER A 150 20.49 -4.35 5.63
C SER A 150 20.29 -5.88 5.64
N VAL A 151 19.55 -6.42 6.60
CA VAL A 151 19.41 -7.88 6.79
C VAL A 151 18.27 -8.50 5.97
N VAL A 152 17.13 -7.82 5.85
CA VAL A 152 15.88 -8.39 5.30
C VAL A 152 15.49 -7.74 3.98
N MET A 153 15.60 -6.41 3.87
CA MET A 153 15.05 -5.69 2.70
C MET A 153 16.06 -5.47 1.57
N ASN A 154 17.36 -5.38 1.87
CA ASN A 154 18.43 -5.08 0.92
C ASN A 154 19.28 -6.26 0.41
N PRO A 155 18.98 -7.55 0.66
CA PRO A 155 19.64 -8.63 -0.08
C PRO A 155 18.99 -8.84 -1.47
N ILE A 156 19.43 -8.03 -2.43
CA ILE A 156 19.46 -8.45 -3.84
C ILE A 156 20.77 -9.22 -4.01
N SER A 157 20.85 -10.46 -3.50
CA SER A 157 21.73 -11.55 -3.98
C SER A 157 21.81 -12.66 -2.94
N HIS A 158 21.51 -13.86 -3.42
CA HIS A 158 21.68 -15.17 -2.80
C HIS A 158 20.44 -15.78 -2.13
N TYR A 159 20.30 -17.04 -2.50
CA TYR A 159 19.41 -18.13 -2.14
C TYR A 159 19.22 -18.37 -0.62
N THR A 160 19.63 -17.43 0.23
CA THR A 160 19.88 -17.61 1.67
C THR A 160 18.74 -17.15 2.57
N ILE A 161 17.81 -16.30 2.11
CA ILE A 161 16.64 -15.88 2.90
C ILE A 161 15.68 -17.05 3.19
N GLU A 162 15.72 -18.11 2.39
CA GLU A 162 14.97 -19.34 2.63
C GLU A 162 15.52 -20.15 3.83
N LYS A 163 16.71 -19.80 4.34
CA LYS A 163 17.27 -20.47 5.51
C LYS A 163 16.46 -20.13 6.77
N PRO A 164 16.13 -21.12 7.61
CA PRO A 164 15.46 -20.91 8.90
C PRO A 164 16.20 -19.94 9.83
N GLU A 165 17.49 -19.75 9.62
CA GLU A 165 18.35 -18.83 10.35
C GLU A 165 17.84 -17.39 10.32
N PHE A 166 17.17 -16.96 9.24
CA PHE A 166 16.62 -15.60 9.09
C PHE A 166 15.19 -15.44 9.64
N LYS A 167 14.61 -16.49 10.21
CA LYS A 167 13.23 -16.48 10.70
C LYS A 167 13.01 -15.40 11.76
N ASN A 168 13.95 -15.27 12.70
CA ASN A 168 13.82 -14.32 13.79
C ASN A 168 13.97 -12.88 13.28
N GLU A 169 14.87 -12.65 12.35
CA GLU A 169 15.16 -11.37 11.71
C GLU A 169 13.94 -10.87 10.93
N ILE A 170 13.28 -11.75 10.18
CA ILE A 170 12.06 -11.42 9.44
C ILE A 170 10.91 -11.15 10.41
N LYS A 171 10.77 -11.96 11.46
CA LYS A 171 9.74 -11.76 12.48
C LYS A 171 9.89 -10.40 13.18
N GLU A 172 11.10 -10.05 13.58
CA GLU A 172 11.40 -8.75 14.17
C GLU A 172 11.17 -7.63 13.15
N ALA A 173 11.61 -7.78 11.91
CA ALA A 173 11.38 -6.80 10.86
C ALA A 173 9.88 -6.52 10.66
N ILE A 174 9.02 -7.54 10.63
CA ILE A 174 7.55 -7.38 10.58
C ILE A 174 7.05 -6.56 11.77
N SER A 175 7.48 -6.90 12.99
CA SER A 175 7.11 -6.17 14.22
C SER A 175 7.51 -4.69 14.15
N HIS A 176 8.71 -4.39 13.65
CA HIS A 176 9.20 -3.02 13.55
C HIS A 176 8.54 -2.21 12.45
N VAL A 177 8.24 -2.79 11.29
CA VAL A 177 7.45 -2.12 10.24
C VAL A 177 6.02 -1.84 10.73
N LYS A 178 5.41 -2.74 11.51
CA LYS A 178 4.13 -2.49 12.17
C LYS A 178 4.19 -1.30 13.13
N ARG A 179 5.24 -1.24 13.96
CA ARG A 179 5.44 -0.11 14.89
C ARG A 179 5.66 1.19 14.14
N LEU A 180 6.48 1.18 13.09
CA LEU A 180 6.72 2.33 12.23
C LEU A 180 5.42 2.83 11.59
N LYS A 181 4.59 1.93 11.03
CA LYS A 181 3.27 2.26 10.48
C LYS A 181 2.41 2.99 11.52
N LYS A 182 2.33 2.47 12.75
CA LYS A 182 1.56 3.11 13.84
C LYS A 182 2.10 4.50 14.19
N TYR A 183 3.42 4.64 14.31
CA TYR A 183 4.08 5.90 14.66
C TYR A 183 3.87 6.99 13.60
N LEU A 184 3.93 6.62 12.31
CA LEU A 184 3.78 7.58 11.21
C LEU A 184 2.30 7.90 10.91
N GLN A 185 1.37 7.06 11.35
CA GLN A 185 -0.07 7.26 11.15
C GLN A 185 -0.74 8.04 12.28
N SER A 186 -0.17 8.05 13.49
CA SER A 186 -0.58 8.95 14.59
C SER A 186 -0.35 10.42 14.24
#